data_AF-A0A0F8YB61-F1
#
_entry.id   AF-A0A0F8YB61-F1
#
_cell.length_a   1.000
_cell.length_b   1.000
_cell.length_c   1.000
_cell.angle_alpha   90.00
_cell.angle_beta   90.00
_cell.angle_gamma   90.00
#
_symmetry.space_group_name_H-M   'P 1'
#
loop_
_entity.id
_entity.type
_entity.pdbx_description
1 polymer ?
#
loop_
_entity_poly.entity_id
_entity_poly.type
_entity_poly.pdbx_seq_one_letter_code
_entity_poly.pdbx_strand_id
1 'polypeptide(L)'
;MTKPKYERKCKNWLLSFRDWTLPRSEAKETFIFWTGLFTLSSAVRRKVYIPKTVLGSWEVAPYLYIFFVAPAGKARKTTTLSYVDDLLLDELGIKKASAAMTQQALMKRIADSPDASMSIKIGEFGTFYNPSKDVMIDFLTALFDGVKKHDSDTLSRGIEYAERPCINLLAATTPKWIAENLSESAIGGGFASRVIFIFEDTVRRRKLLYHIGPDKVDFVKLEKIYKDLFTDLLHISQNIEGEFNMTEEAEIFINAWYLKSADKPTIPDPRLIGYHERKPAYVFKVAMLCHLAYSDYI
;
A
#
# COMPACT_ATOMS: atom_id res chain seq x y z
N MET A 1 -15.75 -0.60 -28.87
CA MET A 1 -15.41 -0.62 -27.43
C MET A 1 -16.39 -1.55 -26.73
N THR A 2 -15.91 -2.65 -26.16
CA THR A 2 -16.72 -3.55 -25.33
C THR A 2 -17.16 -2.81 -24.06
N LYS A 3 -18.44 -2.89 -23.71
CA LYS A 3 -18.93 -2.29 -22.45
C LYS A 3 -18.14 -2.86 -21.27
N PRO A 4 -17.71 -2.04 -20.30
CA PRO A 4 -17.01 -2.54 -19.13
C PRO A 4 -17.91 -3.51 -18.37
N LYS A 5 -17.33 -4.63 -17.92
CA LYS A 5 -18.08 -5.69 -17.21
C LYS A 5 -18.64 -5.21 -15.87
N TYR A 6 -17.97 -4.25 -15.24
CA TYR A 6 -18.33 -3.63 -13.98
C TYR A 6 -18.26 -2.11 -14.13
N GLU A 7 -19.22 -1.39 -13.56
CA GLU A 7 -19.29 0.07 -13.58
C GLU A 7 -19.17 0.61 -12.16
N ARG A 8 -18.51 1.76 -12.01
CA ARG A 8 -18.33 2.47 -10.75
C ARG A 8 -19.66 2.78 -10.05
N LYS A 9 -19.71 2.56 -8.75
CA LYS A 9 -20.85 2.71 -7.84
C LYS A 9 -20.58 3.72 -6.74
N CYS A 10 -19.35 3.79 -6.22
CA CYS A 10 -19.00 4.79 -5.21
C CYS A 10 -18.70 6.13 -5.88
N LYS A 11 -19.23 7.23 -5.32
CA LYS A 11 -18.82 8.59 -5.70
C LYS A 11 -17.35 8.86 -5.33
N ASN A 12 -16.92 8.32 -4.19
CA ASN A 12 -15.54 8.32 -3.77
C ASN A 12 -15.29 7.07 -2.92
N TRP A 13 -14.45 6.17 -3.43
CA TRP A 13 -14.17 4.87 -2.85
C TRP A 13 -13.54 4.96 -1.45
N LEU A 14 -12.59 5.88 -1.23
CA LEU A 14 -11.94 6.04 0.09
C LEU A 14 -12.91 6.56 1.15
N LEU A 15 -13.81 7.48 0.78
CA LEU A 15 -14.87 7.95 1.69
C LEU A 15 -15.90 6.85 1.97
N SER A 16 -16.29 6.08 0.96
CA SER A 16 -17.15 4.91 1.14
C SER A 16 -16.50 3.84 2.00
N PHE A 17 -15.18 3.61 1.84
CA PHE A 17 -14.41 2.68 2.66
C PHE A 17 -14.37 3.12 4.13
N ARG A 18 -14.14 4.42 4.36
CA ARG A 18 -14.23 5.02 5.70
C ARG A 18 -15.63 4.80 6.32
N ASP A 19 -16.69 5.08 5.57
CA ASP A 19 -18.07 4.96 6.03
C ASP A 19 -18.49 3.49 6.25
N TRP A 20 -17.86 2.55 5.54
CA TRP A 20 -18.05 1.13 5.73
C TRP A 20 -17.34 0.57 6.98
N THR A 21 -16.17 1.13 7.31
CA THR A 21 -15.28 0.60 8.36
C THR A 21 -15.47 1.29 9.70
N LEU A 22 -15.42 2.62 9.76
CA LEU A 22 -15.44 3.38 11.02
C LEU A 22 -16.64 3.05 11.93
N PRO A 23 -17.88 2.90 11.42
CA PRO A 23 -19.03 2.58 12.28
C PRO A 23 -18.85 1.31 13.10
N ARG A 24 -18.05 0.34 12.61
CA ARG A 24 -17.74 -0.94 13.26
C ARG A 24 -16.29 -1.07 13.74
N SER A 25 -15.58 0.05 13.90
CA SER A 25 -14.17 0.06 14.32
C SER A 25 -13.88 1.00 15.49
N GLU A 26 -12.89 0.61 16.29
CA GLU A 26 -12.21 1.42 17.30
C GLU A 26 -10.87 2.00 16.78
N ALA A 27 -10.39 1.56 15.60
CA ALA A 27 -9.14 2.05 15.01
C ALA A 27 -9.23 3.53 14.62
N LYS A 28 -8.10 4.21 14.58
CA LYS A 28 -8.00 5.62 14.17
C LYS A 28 -8.20 5.76 12.66
N GLU A 29 -8.71 6.92 12.27
CA GLU A 29 -9.00 7.28 10.88
C GLU A 29 -7.76 7.21 9.99
N THR A 30 -6.58 7.47 10.55
CA THR A 30 -5.27 7.34 9.88
C THR A 30 -5.02 5.92 9.40
N PHE A 31 -5.11 4.92 10.28
CA PHE A 31 -4.98 3.51 9.90
C PHE A 31 -6.02 3.10 8.85
N ILE A 32 -7.26 3.55 8.99
CA ILE A 32 -8.32 3.27 8.02
C ILE A 32 -7.97 3.85 6.65
N PHE A 33 -7.55 5.12 6.59
CA PHE A 33 -7.17 5.77 5.33
C PHE A 33 -6.04 5.03 4.62
N TRP A 34 -4.98 4.67 5.34
CA TRP A 34 -3.84 3.96 4.77
C TRP A 34 -4.16 2.51 4.39
N THR A 35 -5.08 1.83 5.08
CA THR A 35 -5.63 0.54 4.63
C THR A 35 -6.43 0.71 3.34
N GLY A 36 -7.21 1.77 3.19
CA GLY A 36 -7.92 2.07 1.94
C GLY A 36 -6.97 2.30 0.76
N LEU A 37 -5.92 3.10 0.96
CA LEU A 37 -4.89 3.33 -0.04
C LEU A 37 -4.17 2.04 -0.44
N PHE A 38 -3.82 1.20 0.53
CA PHE A 38 -3.25 -0.12 0.27
C PHE A 38 -4.18 -0.96 -0.62
N THR A 39 -5.48 -1.02 -0.30
CA THR A 39 -6.45 -1.81 -1.06
C THR A 39 -6.58 -1.32 -2.51
N LEU A 40 -6.70 0.00 -2.73
CA LEU A 40 -6.73 0.58 -4.08
C LEU A 40 -5.44 0.29 -4.86
N SER A 41 -4.30 0.46 -4.19
CA SER A 41 -2.98 0.18 -4.76
C SER A 41 -2.83 -1.28 -5.19
N SER A 42 -3.32 -2.22 -4.38
CA SER A 42 -3.34 -3.64 -4.74
C SER A 42 -4.28 -3.96 -5.89
N ALA A 43 -5.40 -3.25 -6.04
CA ALA A 43 -6.32 -3.46 -7.15
C ALA A 43 -5.75 -2.94 -8.48
N VAL A 44 -5.20 -1.73 -8.49
CA VAL A 44 -4.66 -1.11 -9.70
C VAL A 44 -3.27 -1.65 -10.09
N ARG A 45 -2.49 -2.13 -9.11
CA ARG A 45 -1.13 -2.66 -9.33
C ARG A 45 -0.26 -1.65 -10.07
N ARG A 46 0.51 -2.11 -11.06
CA ARG A 46 1.33 -1.25 -11.93
C ARG A 46 0.63 -0.86 -13.23
N LYS A 47 -0.70 -1.04 -13.31
CA LYS A 47 -1.47 -0.73 -14.54
C LYS A 47 -1.53 0.76 -14.82
N VAL A 48 -1.33 1.59 -13.80
CA VAL A 48 -1.25 3.04 -13.94
C VAL A 48 0.08 3.57 -13.42
N TYR A 49 0.57 4.64 -14.05
CA TYR A 49 1.82 5.27 -13.66
C TYR A 49 1.93 6.69 -14.20
N ILE A 50 2.72 7.54 -13.54
CA ILE A 50 3.21 8.79 -14.14
C ILE A 50 4.41 8.45 -15.03
N PRO A 51 4.39 8.83 -16.32
CA PRO A 51 5.39 8.41 -17.28
C PRO A 51 6.70 9.21 -17.17
N LYS A 52 7.75 8.63 -17.76
CA LYS A 52 9.08 9.26 -17.89
C LYS A 52 9.05 10.56 -18.69
N THR A 53 8.11 10.72 -19.61
CA THR A 53 7.93 11.97 -20.36
C THR A 53 7.61 13.15 -19.44
N VAL A 54 6.99 12.91 -18.29
CA VAL A 54 6.70 13.92 -17.26
C VAL A 54 7.84 14.04 -16.25
N LEU A 55 8.43 12.91 -15.84
CA LEU A 55 9.41 12.86 -14.73
C LEU A 55 10.89 12.77 -15.16
N GLY A 56 11.15 12.79 -16.47
CA GLY A 56 12.47 12.64 -17.08
C GLY A 56 12.92 11.18 -17.22
N SER A 57 13.64 10.66 -16.23
CA SER A 57 14.33 9.35 -16.33
C SER A 57 13.64 8.18 -15.61
N TRP A 58 12.59 8.46 -14.84
CA TRP A 58 11.92 7.51 -13.97
C TRP A 58 10.39 7.56 -14.14
N GLU A 59 9.71 6.50 -13.76
CA GLU A 59 8.24 6.40 -13.77
C GLU A 59 7.76 6.07 -12.36
N VAL A 60 6.54 6.49 -12.02
CA VAL A 60 5.97 6.25 -10.68
C VAL A 60 4.66 5.52 -10.79
N ALA A 61 4.59 4.31 -10.23
CA ALA A 61 3.37 3.57 -10.04
C ALA A 61 2.94 3.54 -8.56
N PRO A 62 1.63 3.48 -8.25
CA PRO A 62 1.10 3.74 -6.91
C PRO A 62 1.23 2.56 -5.91
N TYR A 63 2.21 1.68 -6.03
CA TYR A 63 2.48 0.63 -5.01
C TYR A 63 3.18 1.17 -3.76
N LEU A 64 2.80 0.68 -2.59
CA LEU A 64 3.22 1.24 -1.29
C LEU A 64 3.77 0.15 -0.38
N TYR A 65 4.78 0.49 0.43
CA TYR A 65 5.08 -0.25 1.67
C TYR A 65 4.60 0.59 2.85
N ILE A 66 3.69 0.05 3.65
CA ILE A 66 3.04 0.73 4.77
C ILE A 66 3.20 -0.12 6.02
N PHE A 67 3.71 0.48 7.09
CA PHE A 67 3.86 -0.18 8.38
C PHE A 67 2.97 0.52 9.42
N PHE A 68 2.02 -0.21 9.99
CA PHE A 68 1.28 0.23 11.17
C PHE A 68 2.09 -0.09 12.42
N VAL A 69 2.50 0.96 13.11
CA VAL A 69 3.33 0.88 14.31
C VAL A 69 2.48 1.28 15.51
N ALA A 70 2.33 0.37 16.47
CA ALA A 70 1.65 0.66 17.73
C ALA A 70 2.11 -0.32 18.80
N PRO A 71 2.05 0.03 20.10
CA PRO A 71 2.26 -0.95 21.17
C PRO A 71 1.32 -2.17 21.03
N ALA A 72 1.71 -3.30 21.62
CA ALA A 72 0.90 -4.52 21.58
C ALA A 72 -0.50 -4.27 22.19
N GLY A 73 -1.55 -4.79 21.54
CA GLY A 73 -2.95 -4.60 21.98
C GLY A 73 -3.50 -3.16 21.86
N LYS A 74 -2.70 -2.18 21.42
CA LYS A 74 -3.14 -0.80 21.18
C LYS A 74 -3.51 -0.57 19.71
N ALA A 75 -4.28 0.49 19.47
CA ALA A 75 -4.63 1.04 18.15
C ALA A 75 -5.28 0.09 17.11
N ARG A 76 -5.61 -1.16 17.46
CA ARG A 76 -6.42 -2.08 16.62
C ARG A 76 -5.80 -2.36 15.24
N LYS A 77 -4.47 -2.47 15.18
CA LYS A 77 -3.71 -2.76 13.94
C LYS A 77 -4.27 -3.96 13.17
N THR A 78 -4.22 -5.15 13.77
CA THR A 78 -4.58 -6.42 13.10
C THR A 78 -6.04 -6.46 12.64
N THR A 79 -6.96 -5.94 13.44
CA THR A 79 -8.38 -5.82 13.09
C THR A 79 -8.64 -4.77 11.99
N THR A 80 -7.75 -3.80 11.81
CA THR A 80 -7.82 -2.87 10.67
C THR A 80 -7.35 -3.56 9.40
N LEU A 81 -6.27 -4.35 9.49
CA LEU A 81 -5.72 -5.11 8.38
C LEU A 81 -6.70 -6.15 7.81
N SER A 82 -7.64 -6.68 8.61
CA SER A 82 -8.62 -7.67 8.13
C SER A 82 -9.62 -7.10 7.12
N TYR A 83 -9.83 -5.77 7.07
CA TYR A 83 -10.66 -5.17 6.02
C TYR A 83 -10.09 -5.36 4.61
N VAL A 84 -8.79 -5.64 4.51
CA VAL A 84 -8.16 -6.04 3.24
C VAL A 84 -8.67 -7.42 2.81
N ASP A 85 -8.78 -8.37 3.75
CA ASP A 85 -9.22 -9.74 3.42
C ASP A 85 -10.68 -9.77 2.95
N ASP A 86 -11.53 -8.90 3.51
CA ASP A 86 -12.93 -8.74 3.12
C ASP A 86 -13.09 -8.28 1.65
N LEU A 87 -12.15 -7.48 1.14
CA LEU A 87 -12.27 -6.76 -0.13
C LEU A 87 -11.35 -7.29 -1.24
N LEU A 88 -10.12 -7.66 -0.93
CA LEU A 88 -9.18 -8.22 -1.90
C LEU A 88 -9.47 -9.70 -2.09
N LEU A 89 -10.61 -10.05 -2.70
CA LEU A 89 -10.98 -11.43 -2.98
C LEU A 89 -10.32 -11.95 -4.28
N ASP A 90 -10.37 -13.26 -4.51
CA ASP A 90 -9.64 -13.91 -5.61
C ASP A 90 -10.20 -13.54 -6.99
N GLU A 91 -11.46 -13.08 -7.05
CA GLU A 91 -12.14 -12.57 -8.25
C GLU A 91 -11.45 -11.32 -8.85
N LEU A 92 -10.66 -10.60 -8.05
CA LEU A 92 -9.83 -9.48 -8.54
C LEU A 92 -8.58 -9.95 -9.31
N GLY A 93 -8.24 -11.25 -9.22
CA GLY A 93 -7.07 -11.83 -9.87
C GLY A 93 -5.73 -11.34 -9.28
N ILE A 94 -5.75 -10.77 -8.07
CA ILE A 94 -4.56 -10.25 -7.39
C ILE A 94 -3.84 -11.39 -6.66
N LYS A 95 -2.56 -11.59 -6.94
CA LYS A 95 -1.75 -12.59 -6.21
C LYS A 95 -1.42 -12.08 -4.80
N LYS A 96 -1.56 -12.98 -3.82
CA LYS A 96 -1.32 -12.70 -2.40
C LYS A 96 -0.18 -13.55 -1.85
N ALA A 97 0.60 -12.96 -0.95
CA ALA A 97 1.64 -13.66 -0.21
C ALA A 97 1.14 -14.07 1.20
N SER A 98 1.60 -15.23 1.67
CA SER A 98 1.46 -15.67 3.06
C SER A 98 2.20 -14.74 4.04
N ALA A 99 1.70 -14.66 5.28
CA ALA A 99 2.32 -13.90 6.36
C ALA A 99 3.63 -14.52 6.90
N ALA A 100 3.93 -15.77 6.53
CA ALA A 100 5.19 -16.45 6.86
C ALA A 100 5.71 -17.18 5.61
N MET A 101 6.85 -16.74 5.08
CA MET A 101 7.55 -17.38 3.97
C MET A 101 9.01 -16.94 3.91
N THR A 102 9.85 -17.72 3.23
CA THR A 102 11.24 -17.33 2.94
C THR A 102 11.32 -16.37 1.76
N GLN A 103 12.45 -15.69 1.61
CA GLN A 103 12.75 -14.83 0.48
C GLN A 103 12.66 -15.59 -0.85
N GLN A 104 13.16 -16.83 -0.91
CA GLN A 104 13.11 -17.65 -2.13
C GLN A 104 11.68 -18.05 -2.49
N ALA A 105 10.84 -18.33 -1.50
CA ALA A 105 9.43 -18.63 -1.72
C ALA A 105 8.68 -17.40 -2.24
N LEU A 106 8.99 -16.21 -1.72
CA LEU A 106 8.42 -14.95 -2.23
C LEU A 106 8.87 -14.69 -3.67
N MET A 107 10.16 -14.83 -3.95
CA MET A 107 10.73 -14.66 -5.29
C MET A 107 10.04 -15.57 -6.30
N LYS A 108 9.87 -16.86 -5.98
CA LYS A 108 9.16 -17.82 -6.83
C LYS A 108 7.70 -17.38 -7.09
N ARG A 109 6.98 -16.95 -6.05
CA ARG A 109 5.59 -16.47 -6.20
C ARG A 109 5.47 -15.22 -7.07
N ILE A 110 6.47 -14.33 -7.03
CA ILE A 110 6.52 -13.15 -7.89
C ILE A 110 6.75 -13.59 -9.34
N ALA A 111 7.68 -14.50 -9.58
CA ALA A 111 7.95 -15.04 -10.92
C ALA A 111 6.75 -15.79 -11.52
N ASP A 112 5.97 -16.50 -10.68
CA ASP A 112 4.75 -17.20 -11.08
C ASP A 112 3.54 -16.23 -11.27
N SER A 113 3.69 -14.95 -10.92
CA SER A 113 2.64 -13.94 -11.10
C SER A 113 2.68 -13.37 -12.52
N PRO A 114 1.58 -13.40 -13.31
CA PRO A 114 1.59 -12.96 -14.70
C PRO A 114 2.06 -11.52 -14.95
N ASP A 115 1.87 -10.63 -13.97
CA ASP A 115 2.25 -9.22 -14.03
C ASP A 115 3.32 -8.86 -12.98
N ALA A 116 3.99 -9.86 -12.39
CA ALA A 116 4.94 -9.71 -11.30
C ALA A 116 4.40 -8.88 -10.11
N SER A 117 3.08 -8.78 -9.96
CA SER A 117 2.45 -8.06 -8.85
C SER A 117 2.16 -8.98 -7.67
N MET A 118 2.26 -8.42 -6.47
CA MET A 118 1.96 -9.12 -5.23
C MET A 118 1.36 -8.16 -4.20
N SER A 119 0.24 -8.56 -3.59
CA SER A 119 -0.32 -7.93 -2.39
C SER A 119 0.10 -8.72 -1.16
N ILE A 120 0.77 -8.05 -0.23
CA ILE A 120 1.33 -8.66 0.98
C ILE A 120 0.74 -7.97 2.20
N LYS A 121 -0.11 -8.67 2.95
CA LYS A 121 -0.65 -8.20 4.22
C LYS A 121 -0.10 -9.06 5.36
N ILE A 122 0.47 -8.42 6.38
CA ILE A 122 1.13 -9.09 7.49
C ILE A 122 0.65 -8.52 8.82
N GLY A 123 -0.02 -9.37 9.62
CA GLY A 123 -0.53 -8.97 10.94
C GLY A 123 0.56 -8.75 11.99
N GLU A 124 1.74 -9.33 11.78
CA GLU A 124 2.91 -9.18 12.64
C GLU A 124 4.19 -9.34 11.80
N PHE A 125 4.89 -8.24 11.55
CA PHE A 125 6.01 -8.22 10.60
C PHE A 125 7.12 -9.23 10.93
N GLY A 126 7.33 -9.54 12.21
CA GLY A 126 8.29 -10.55 12.65
C GLY A 126 8.08 -11.93 12.04
N THR A 127 6.82 -12.37 11.82
CA THR A 127 6.56 -13.70 11.23
C THR A 127 7.04 -13.80 9.79
N PHE A 128 7.03 -12.67 9.09
CA PHE A 128 7.47 -12.56 7.70
C PHE A 128 8.97 -12.32 7.59
N TYR A 129 9.54 -11.54 8.52
CA TYR A 129 10.97 -11.26 8.58
C TYR A 129 11.78 -12.49 9.02
N ASN A 130 11.39 -13.18 10.09
CA ASN A 130 12.21 -14.20 10.75
C ASN A 130 12.75 -15.33 9.85
N PRO A 131 12.00 -15.86 8.85
CA PRO A 131 12.50 -16.95 8.01
C PRO A 131 13.71 -16.59 7.14
N SER A 132 13.94 -15.30 6.84
CA SER A 132 15.04 -14.87 5.96
C SER A 132 15.80 -13.63 6.44
N LYS A 133 15.33 -12.99 7.51
CA LYS A 133 15.94 -11.85 8.18
C LYS A 133 16.34 -10.75 7.19
N ASP A 134 17.57 -10.25 7.27
CA ASP A 134 18.07 -9.14 6.47
C ASP A 134 18.04 -9.43 4.96
N VAL A 135 18.17 -10.70 4.56
CA VAL A 135 18.02 -11.10 3.14
C VAL A 135 16.62 -10.75 2.62
N MET A 136 15.58 -10.85 3.44
CA MET A 136 14.24 -10.40 3.06
C MET A 136 14.17 -8.87 2.91
N ILE A 137 14.84 -8.12 3.80
CA ILE A 137 14.84 -6.66 3.79
C ILE A 137 15.55 -6.12 2.55
N ASP A 138 16.71 -6.68 2.22
CA ASP A 138 17.46 -6.34 1.01
C ASP A 138 16.66 -6.66 -0.24
N PHE A 139 15.99 -7.82 -0.26
CA PHE A 139 15.12 -8.22 -1.37
C PHE A 139 13.93 -7.27 -1.55
N LEU A 140 13.20 -6.95 -0.48
CA LEU A 140 12.09 -5.99 -0.54
C LEU A 140 12.54 -4.60 -0.99
N THR A 141 13.76 -4.19 -0.59
CA THR A 141 14.37 -2.92 -0.99
C THR A 141 14.64 -2.90 -2.50
N ALA A 142 15.26 -3.95 -3.04
CA ALA A 142 15.53 -4.08 -4.47
C ALA A 142 14.24 -4.12 -5.31
N LEU A 143 13.22 -4.83 -4.84
CA LEU A 143 11.92 -4.92 -5.52
C LEU A 143 11.21 -3.57 -5.59
N PHE A 144 11.30 -2.76 -4.53
CA PHE A 144 10.62 -1.46 -4.50
C PHE A 144 11.19 -0.48 -5.55
N ASP A 145 12.50 -0.52 -5.78
CA ASP A 145 13.16 0.30 -6.81
C ASP A 145 12.93 -0.21 -8.22
N GLY A 146 12.31 -1.39 -8.37
CA GLY A 146 12.09 -2.01 -9.67
C GLY A 146 13.39 -2.42 -10.35
N VAL A 147 14.40 -2.85 -9.57
CA VAL A 147 15.67 -3.34 -10.12
C VAL A 147 15.36 -4.51 -11.06
N LYS A 148 15.67 -4.33 -12.35
CA LYS A 148 15.30 -5.23 -13.44
C LYS A 148 15.99 -6.60 -13.39
N LYS A 149 17.08 -6.72 -12.63
CA LYS A 149 17.85 -7.95 -12.45
C LYS A 149 18.30 -8.06 -11.00
N HIS A 150 17.77 -9.05 -10.30
CA HIS A 150 18.44 -9.55 -9.11
C HIS A 150 19.44 -10.59 -9.63
N ASP A 151 20.68 -10.17 -9.91
CA ASP A 151 21.75 -11.10 -10.30
C ASP A 151 22.12 -11.94 -9.07
N SER A 152 21.29 -12.94 -8.77
CA SER A 152 21.70 -14.08 -7.98
C SER A 152 22.15 -15.16 -8.94
N ASP A 153 23.46 -15.43 -9.00
CA ASP A 153 24.10 -16.49 -9.80
C ASP A 153 23.65 -17.93 -9.43
N THR A 154 22.53 -18.09 -8.74
CA THR A 154 21.99 -19.35 -8.25
C THR A 154 20.48 -19.43 -8.48
N LEU A 155 20.07 -19.53 -9.74
CA LEU A 155 19.14 -20.56 -10.26
C LEU A 155 18.95 -20.32 -11.76
N SER A 156 19.78 -21.02 -12.53
CA SER A 156 19.65 -21.11 -13.98
C SER A 156 18.24 -21.62 -14.34
N ARG A 157 17.52 -20.84 -15.15
CA ARG A 157 16.29 -21.17 -15.93
C ARG A 157 14.91 -20.73 -15.42
N GLY A 158 14.76 -19.88 -14.40
CA GLY A 158 13.40 -19.45 -13.98
C GLY A 158 13.20 -18.00 -13.49
N ILE A 159 14.26 -17.23 -13.23
CA ILE A 159 14.18 -15.93 -12.53
C ILE A 159 14.29 -14.73 -13.51
N GLU A 160 14.36 -14.98 -14.82
CA GLU A 160 14.56 -13.94 -15.85
C GLU A 160 13.39 -12.94 -16.04
N TYR A 161 12.22 -13.08 -15.40
CA TYR A 161 10.97 -12.49 -15.93
C TYR A 161 10.17 -11.51 -15.05
N ALA A 162 10.74 -10.90 -14.02
CA ALA A 162 10.08 -9.77 -13.35
C ALA A 162 10.66 -8.43 -13.83
N GLU A 163 10.42 -8.05 -15.08
CA GLU A 163 10.97 -6.78 -15.64
C GLU A 163 10.50 -5.53 -14.86
N ARG A 164 9.37 -5.61 -14.15
CA ARG A 164 8.78 -4.51 -13.36
C ARG A 164 7.95 -5.03 -12.16
N PRO A 165 8.59 -5.54 -11.09
CA PRO A 165 7.85 -6.04 -9.94
C PRO A 165 6.97 -4.96 -9.33
N CYS A 166 5.79 -5.37 -8.84
CA CYS A 166 4.82 -4.48 -8.20
C CYS A 166 4.42 -5.05 -6.84
N ILE A 167 5.22 -4.74 -5.83
CA ILE A 167 5.01 -5.24 -4.48
C ILE A 167 4.28 -4.17 -3.68
N ASN A 168 3.08 -4.50 -3.21
CA ASN A 168 2.33 -3.67 -2.28
C ASN A 168 2.33 -4.39 -0.92
N LEU A 169 2.81 -3.71 0.12
CA LEU A 169 3.06 -4.29 1.44
C LEU A 169 2.34 -3.49 2.53
N LEU A 170 1.50 -4.15 3.31
CA LEU A 170 0.91 -3.62 4.54
C LEU A 170 1.26 -4.54 5.70
N ALA A 171 2.10 -4.06 6.60
CA ALA A 171 2.53 -4.81 7.77
C ALA A 171 2.15 -4.10 9.07
N ALA A 172 1.91 -4.87 10.12
CA ALA A 172 1.78 -4.35 11.47
C ALA A 172 2.99 -4.77 12.32
N THR A 173 3.47 -3.85 13.14
CA THR A 173 4.61 -4.09 14.04
C THR A 173 4.50 -3.22 15.30
N THR A 174 5.50 -3.31 16.18
CA THR A 174 5.58 -2.51 17.41
C THR A 174 6.86 -1.66 17.40
N PRO A 175 6.88 -0.52 18.12
CA PRO A 175 8.10 0.27 18.26
C PRO A 175 9.27 -0.55 18.81
N LYS A 176 9.00 -1.41 19.81
CA LYS A 176 9.98 -2.31 20.42
C LYS A 176 10.56 -3.27 19.39
N TRP A 177 9.71 -3.91 18.58
CA TRP A 177 10.18 -4.84 17.55
C TRP A 177 11.09 -4.15 16.53
N ILE A 178 10.72 -2.95 16.06
CA ILE A 178 11.56 -2.15 15.13
C ILE A 178 12.92 -1.88 15.78
N ALA A 179 12.95 -1.38 17.02
CA ALA A 179 14.18 -1.05 17.72
C ALA A 179 15.10 -2.26 17.95
N GLU A 180 14.53 -3.45 18.16
CA GLU A 180 15.29 -4.67 18.47
C GLU A 180 15.72 -5.47 17.23
N ASN A 181 15.00 -5.35 16.11
CA ASN A 181 15.18 -6.26 14.96
C ASN A 181 15.56 -5.57 13.64
N LEU A 182 15.28 -4.27 13.47
CA LEU A 182 15.77 -3.55 12.30
C LEU A 182 17.16 -3.00 12.59
N SER A 183 18.15 -3.51 11.86
CA SER A 183 19.53 -3.03 11.95
C SER A 183 19.64 -1.54 11.62
N GLU A 184 20.70 -0.89 12.10
CA GLU A 184 21.04 0.47 11.68
C GLU A 184 21.22 0.56 10.14
N SER A 185 21.69 -0.51 9.50
CA SER A 185 21.77 -0.60 8.05
C SER A 185 20.40 -0.71 7.37
N ALA A 186 19.39 -1.34 7.94
CA ALA A 186 18.04 -1.34 7.37
C ALA A 186 17.37 0.04 7.50
N ILE A 187 17.66 0.75 8.58
CA ILE A 187 17.16 2.09 8.85
C ILE A 187 17.88 3.12 7.96
N GLY A 188 19.22 3.12 7.93
CA GLY A 188 20.04 4.06 7.17
C GLY A 188 20.30 3.67 5.72
N GLY A 189 20.39 2.38 5.42
CA GLY A 189 20.66 1.79 4.09
C GLY A 189 19.43 1.69 3.19
N GLY A 190 18.30 2.24 3.62
CA GLY A 190 17.23 2.66 2.72
C GLY A 190 15.96 1.82 2.71
N PHE A 191 15.86 0.69 3.41
CA PHE A 191 14.57 0.00 3.54
C PHE A 191 13.55 0.90 4.24
N ALA A 192 13.90 1.47 5.39
CA ALA A 192 13.00 2.36 6.14
C ALA A 192 12.54 3.58 5.31
N SER A 193 13.39 4.10 4.42
CA SER A 193 13.02 5.20 3.51
C SER A 193 11.97 4.81 2.47
N ARG A 194 11.83 3.51 2.19
CA ARG A 194 10.85 2.92 1.26
C ARG A 194 9.54 2.52 1.94
N VAL A 195 9.43 2.76 3.26
CA VAL A 195 8.27 2.40 4.07
C VAL A 195 7.62 3.67 4.66
N ILE A 196 6.31 3.75 4.54
CA ILE A 196 5.49 4.74 5.23
C ILE A 196 5.10 4.18 6.59
N PHE A 197 5.76 4.64 7.65
CA PHE A 197 5.44 4.28 9.03
C PHE A 197 4.30 5.15 9.56
N ILE A 198 3.17 4.53 9.89
CA ILE A 198 2.04 5.19 10.53
C ILE A 198 2.00 4.75 11.99
N PHE A 199 2.19 5.70 12.89
CA PHE A 199 2.20 5.45 14.32
C PHE A 199 0.88 5.86 14.95
N GLU A 200 0.30 4.97 15.76
CA GLU A 200 -0.84 5.25 16.64
C GLU A 200 -0.66 4.52 17.96
N ASP A 201 -0.99 5.17 19.07
CA ASP A 201 -0.89 4.59 20.42
C ASP A 201 -2.24 4.46 21.13
N THR A 202 -3.28 5.07 20.54
CA THR A 202 -4.64 5.12 21.09
C THR A 202 -5.67 4.57 20.12
N VAL A 203 -6.88 4.34 20.63
CA VAL A 203 -8.07 4.04 19.83
C VAL A 203 -8.91 5.30 19.71
N ARG A 204 -9.71 5.43 18.66
CA ARG A 204 -10.59 6.61 18.51
C ARG A 204 -11.76 6.61 19.50
N ARG A 205 -12.21 5.41 19.90
CA ARG A 205 -13.28 5.19 20.88
C ARG A 205 -13.17 3.81 21.50
N ARG A 206 -13.91 3.59 22.59
CA ARG A 206 -14.12 2.26 23.19
C ARG A 206 -15.56 1.81 22.96
N LYS A 207 -15.75 0.72 22.23
CA LYS A 207 -17.06 0.13 21.97
C LYS A 207 -16.91 -1.37 21.73
N LEU A 208 -17.56 -2.17 22.57
CA LEU A 208 -17.52 -3.62 22.47
C LEU A 208 -18.72 -4.19 21.71
N LEU A 209 -19.93 -3.70 22.02
CA LEU A 209 -21.18 -4.18 21.42
C LEU A 209 -21.69 -3.17 20.41
N TYR A 210 -21.79 -3.60 19.15
CA TYR A 210 -22.15 -2.72 18.02
C TYR A 210 -23.62 -2.78 17.62
N HIS A 211 -24.39 -3.74 18.12
CA HIS A 211 -25.82 -3.90 17.78
C HIS A 211 -26.78 -3.21 18.76
N ILE A 212 -26.25 -2.54 19.80
CA ILE A 212 -27.04 -1.82 20.82
C ILE A 212 -26.62 -0.36 20.94
N GLY A 213 -27.48 0.42 21.61
CA GLY A 213 -27.25 1.82 21.92
C GLY A 213 -27.70 2.79 20.81
N PRO A 214 -27.62 4.11 21.09
CA PRO A 214 -28.04 5.15 20.14
C PRO A 214 -27.16 5.20 18.88
N ASP A 215 -25.92 4.71 18.96
CA ASP A 215 -24.96 4.60 17.86
C ASP A 215 -24.81 3.15 17.37
N LYS A 216 -25.88 2.34 17.44
CA LYS A 216 -25.88 0.97 16.90
C LYS A 216 -25.56 0.98 15.40
N VAL A 217 -24.83 -0.03 14.96
CA VAL A 217 -24.40 -0.18 13.57
C VAL A 217 -25.55 -0.75 12.75
N ASP A 218 -25.82 -0.08 11.63
CA ASP A 218 -26.70 -0.59 10.59
C ASP A 218 -25.91 -1.52 9.66
N PHE A 219 -25.90 -2.81 9.97
CA PHE A 219 -25.19 -3.82 9.18
C PHE A 219 -25.79 -4.01 7.78
N VAL A 220 -27.08 -3.72 7.58
CA VAL A 220 -27.72 -3.79 6.25
C VAL A 220 -27.18 -2.69 5.35
N LYS A 221 -27.03 -1.47 5.90
CA LYS A 221 -26.37 -0.38 5.19
C LYS A 221 -24.91 -0.69 4.90
N LEU A 222 -24.17 -1.26 5.87
CA LEU A 222 -22.76 -1.63 5.65
C LEU A 222 -22.61 -2.68 4.55
N GLU A 223 -23.50 -3.66 4.49
CA GLU A 223 -23.52 -4.69 3.44
C GLU A 223 -23.75 -4.10 2.04
N LYS A 224 -24.58 -3.05 1.93
CA LYS A 224 -24.74 -2.32 0.67
C LYS A 224 -23.46 -1.60 0.26
N ILE A 225 -22.83 -0.87 1.19
CA ILE A 225 -21.57 -0.16 0.91
C ILE A 225 -20.47 -1.14 0.53
N TYR A 226 -20.41 -2.30 1.20
CA TYR A 226 -19.47 -3.38 0.88
C TYR A 226 -19.58 -3.81 -0.60
N LYS A 227 -20.80 -4.09 -1.07
CA LYS A 227 -21.05 -4.51 -2.45
C LYS A 227 -20.62 -3.44 -3.46
N ASP A 228 -20.91 -2.17 -3.17
CA ASP A 228 -20.49 -1.05 -4.00
C ASP A 228 -18.95 -0.94 -4.04
N LEU A 229 -18.29 -1.01 -2.88
CA LEU A 229 -16.83 -0.99 -2.77
C LEU A 229 -16.15 -2.13 -3.55
N PHE A 230 -16.68 -3.35 -3.42
CA PHE A 230 -16.14 -4.52 -4.11
C PHE A 230 -16.35 -4.44 -5.63
N THR A 231 -17.52 -3.97 -6.07
CA THR A 231 -17.80 -3.74 -7.49
C THR A 231 -16.82 -2.73 -8.09
N ASP A 232 -16.52 -1.65 -7.37
CA ASP A 232 -15.55 -0.65 -7.80
C ASP A 232 -14.13 -1.21 -7.88
N LEU A 233 -13.72 -2.07 -6.95
CA LEU A 233 -12.41 -2.75 -7.04
C LEU A 233 -12.32 -3.65 -8.26
N LEU A 234 -13.39 -4.37 -8.61
CA LEU A 234 -13.46 -5.16 -9.86
C LEU A 234 -13.36 -4.25 -11.08
N HIS A 235 -14.04 -3.09 -11.07
CA HIS A 235 -13.94 -2.11 -12.13
C HIS A 235 -12.51 -1.58 -12.28
N ILE A 236 -11.90 -1.09 -11.20
CA ILE A 236 -10.54 -0.51 -11.17
C ILE A 236 -9.51 -1.55 -11.64
N SER A 237 -9.59 -2.77 -11.11
CA SER A 237 -8.61 -3.82 -11.44
C SER A 237 -8.68 -4.32 -12.88
N GLN A 238 -9.83 -4.22 -13.54
CA GLN A 238 -10.06 -4.77 -14.89
C GLN A 238 -10.04 -3.72 -15.99
N ASN A 239 -10.47 -2.49 -15.72
CA ASN A 239 -10.73 -1.50 -16.78
C ASN A 239 -9.80 -0.27 -16.73
N ILE A 240 -9.05 -0.06 -15.65
CA ILE A 240 -8.17 1.11 -15.53
C ILE A 240 -6.72 0.69 -15.78
N GLU A 241 -6.15 1.24 -16.84
CA GLU A 241 -4.75 1.09 -17.22
C GLU A 241 -4.29 2.25 -18.11
N GLY A 242 -3.03 2.67 -17.97
CA GLY A 242 -2.40 3.69 -18.79
C GLY A 242 -1.61 4.75 -18.02
N GLU A 243 -1.21 5.79 -18.74
CA GLU A 243 -0.38 6.87 -18.22
C GLU A 243 -1.24 7.93 -17.54
N PHE A 244 -0.81 8.38 -16.36
CA PHE A 244 -1.40 9.52 -15.68
C PHE A 244 -0.94 10.83 -16.32
N ASN A 245 -1.90 11.66 -16.68
CA ASN A 245 -1.73 13.01 -17.19
C ASN A 245 -1.88 14.00 -16.04
N MET A 246 -0.91 14.90 -15.91
CA MET A 246 -1.00 16.00 -14.96
C MET A 246 -1.71 17.18 -15.61
N THR A 247 -2.61 17.83 -14.86
CA THR A 247 -3.13 19.13 -15.28
C THR A 247 -2.07 20.20 -15.03
N GLU A 248 -2.16 21.32 -15.77
CA GLU A 248 -1.25 22.46 -15.60
C GLU A 248 -1.22 22.96 -14.14
N GLU A 249 -2.38 22.99 -13.47
CA GLU A 249 -2.46 23.39 -12.07
C GLU A 249 -1.72 22.42 -11.14
N ALA A 250 -1.77 21.12 -11.43
CA ALA A 250 -1.06 20.10 -10.66
C ALA A 250 0.46 20.20 -10.86
N GLU A 251 0.92 20.50 -12.08
CA GLU A 251 2.34 20.71 -12.39
C GLU A 251 2.90 21.95 -11.67
N ILE A 252 2.17 23.08 -11.73
CA ILE A 252 2.54 24.30 -11.03
C ILE A 252 2.60 24.05 -9.51
N PHE A 253 1.58 23.38 -8.96
CA PHE A 253 1.52 23.08 -7.54
C PHE A 253 2.68 22.19 -7.09
N ILE A 254 2.93 21.07 -7.78
CA ILE A 254 3.96 20.12 -7.34
C ILE A 254 5.35 20.71 -7.46
N ASN A 255 5.62 21.52 -8.50
CA ASN A 255 6.91 22.18 -8.67
C ASN A 255 7.16 23.18 -7.54
N ALA A 256 6.17 24.03 -7.24
CA ALA A 256 6.26 24.98 -6.13
C ALA A 256 6.42 24.28 -4.77
N TRP A 257 5.69 23.18 -4.55
CA TRP A 257 5.80 22.38 -3.33
C TRP A 257 7.17 21.71 -3.20
N TYR A 258 7.69 21.12 -4.27
CA TYR A 258 8.97 20.41 -4.28
C TYR A 258 10.12 21.38 -3.96
N LEU A 259 10.22 22.49 -4.69
CA LEU A 259 11.25 23.52 -4.46
C LEU A 259 11.21 24.12 -3.04
N LYS A 260 10.02 24.19 -2.44
CA LYS A 260 9.85 24.69 -1.07
C LYS A 260 10.24 23.66 -0.01
N SER A 261 10.05 22.37 -0.27
CA SER A 261 10.04 21.33 0.76
C SER A 261 11.16 20.28 0.66
N ALA A 262 11.78 20.10 -0.51
CA ALA A 262 12.80 19.08 -0.73
C ALA A 262 14.00 19.25 0.23
N ASP A 263 14.57 20.45 0.28
CA ASP A 263 15.76 20.74 1.11
C ASP A 263 15.42 21.19 2.55
N LYS A 264 14.14 21.13 2.93
CA LYS A 264 13.65 21.64 4.22
C LYS A 264 12.86 20.56 4.95
N PRO A 265 13.54 19.52 5.48
CA PRO A 265 12.87 18.47 6.22
C PRO A 265 12.16 19.06 7.44
N THR A 266 10.91 18.63 7.65
CA THR A 266 10.10 19.07 8.80
C THR A 266 10.66 18.64 10.13
N ILE A 267 11.43 17.54 10.16
CA ILE A 267 12.10 17.02 11.34
C ILE A 267 13.56 16.75 10.93
N PRO A 268 14.54 17.47 11.48
CA PRO A 268 15.95 17.31 11.13
C PRO A 268 16.56 16.08 11.84
N ASP A 269 15.98 14.91 11.64
CA ASP A 269 16.50 13.64 12.13
C ASP A 269 17.29 12.95 11.00
N PRO A 270 18.58 12.64 11.19
CA PRO A 270 19.40 11.97 10.18
C PRO A 270 18.79 10.66 9.65
N ARG A 271 18.02 9.94 10.50
CA ARG A 271 17.34 8.69 10.12
C ARG A 271 16.21 8.91 9.12
N LEU A 272 15.68 10.13 9.03
CA LEU A 272 14.57 10.49 8.14
C LEU A 272 15.03 11.12 6.82
N ILE A 273 16.32 11.42 6.65
CA ILE A 273 16.86 12.04 5.42
C ILE A 273 16.44 11.21 4.20
N GLY A 274 16.70 9.90 4.21
CA GLY A 274 16.36 9.05 3.07
C GLY A 274 14.86 9.00 2.76
N TYR A 275 13.99 9.14 3.77
CA TYR A 275 12.54 9.24 3.58
C TYR A 275 12.16 10.57 2.93
N HIS A 276 12.76 11.68 3.39
CA HIS A 276 12.50 13.00 2.83
C HIS A 276 12.89 13.08 1.35
N GLU A 277 14.01 12.49 0.95
CA GLU A 277 14.42 12.37 -0.47
C GLU A 277 13.41 11.60 -1.33
N ARG A 278 12.70 10.61 -0.76
CA ARG A 278 11.69 9.80 -1.47
C ARG A 278 10.27 10.37 -1.35
N LYS A 279 10.06 11.35 -0.48
CA LYS A 279 8.75 11.98 -0.24
C LYS A 279 8.04 12.44 -1.52
N PRO A 280 8.71 13.05 -2.51
CA PRO A 280 8.06 13.46 -3.77
C PRO A 280 7.42 12.28 -4.51
N ALA A 281 8.09 11.12 -4.55
CA ALA A 281 7.52 9.92 -5.16
C ALA A 281 6.26 9.47 -4.43
N TYR A 282 6.24 9.48 -3.09
CA TYR A 282 5.03 9.14 -2.32
C TYR A 282 3.89 10.12 -2.53
N VAL A 283 4.18 11.42 -2.70
CA VAL A 283 3.15 12.42 -3.00
C VAL A 283 2.43 12.04 -4.29
N PHE A 284 3.17 11.70 -5.35
CA PHE A 284 2.57 11.21 -6.59
C PHE A 284 1.79 9.91 -6.41
N LYS A 285 2.35 8.93 -5.69
CA LYS A 285 1.68 7.65 -5.42
C LYS A 285 0.34 7.84 -4.71
N VAL A 286 0.32 8.66 -3.64
CA VAL A 286 -0.90 8.97 -2.88
C VAL A 286 -1.87 9.80 -3.71
N ALA A 287 -1.39 10.77 -4.50
CA ALA A 287 -2.24 11.58 -5.37
C ALA A 287 -2.97 10.73 -6.41
N MET A 288 -2.28 9.81 -7.09
CA MET A 288 -2.90 8.86 -8.03
C MET A 288 -3.99 8.02 -7.35
N LEU A 289 -3.71 7.46 -6.17
CA LEU A 289 -4.69 6.64 -5.44
C LEU A 289 -5.89 7.46 -4.97
N CYS A 290 -5.67 8.69 -4.50
CA CYS A 290 -6.74 9.62 -4.14
C CYS A 290 -7.59 10.01 -5.36
N HIS A 291 -6.98 10.18 -6.54
CA HIS A 291 -7.71 10.44 -7.79
C HIS A 291 -8.57 9.25 -8.21
N LEU A 292 -7.98 8.04 -8.23
CA LEU A 292 -8.67 6.79 -8.53
C LEU A 292 -9.83 6.48 -7.58
N ALA A 293 -9.83 7.07 -6.39
CA ALA A 293 -10.94 6.93 -5.48
C ALA A 293 -12.23 7.53 -6.05
N TYR A 294 -12.18 8.61 -6.84
CA TYR A 294 -13.38 9.31 -7.33
C TYR A 294 -13.47 9.45 -8.85
N SER A 295 -12.42 9.09 -9.60
CA SER A 295 -12.33 9.28 -11.04
C SER A 295 -11.63 8.10 -11.72
N ASP A 296 -12.03 7.82 -12.95
CA ASP A 296 -11.38 6.84 -13.83
C ASP A 296 -10.47 7.52 -14.87
N TYR A 297 -10.46 8.86 -14.90
CA TYR A 297 -9.58 9.63 -15.76
C TYR A 297 -8.13 9.41 -15.32
N ILE A 298 -7.27 9.12 -16.28
CA ILE A 298 -5.83 8.95 -16.07
C ILE A 298 -5.10 10.07 -16.80
#